data_AF-A0A1I7LEG4-F1
#
_entry.id   AF-A0A1I7LEG4-F1
#
_cell.length_a   1.000
_cell.length_b   1.000
_cell.length_c   1.000
_cell.angle_alpha   90.00
_cell.angle_beta   90.00
_cell.angle_gamma   90.00
#
_symmetry.space_group_name_H-M   'P 1'
#
loop_
_entity.id
_entity.type
_entity.pdbx_description
1 polymer ?
#
loop_
_entity_poly.entity_id
_entity_poly.type
_entity_poly.pdbx_seq_one_letter_code
_entity_poly.pdbx_strand_id
1 'polypeptide(L)'
;MTSAYDDIADPRARAEAIVGQARLKRMEQAGLMVVDRSRLEALERLYRSIKHRDELALRTLPERRDGETEAEWHARISDEIDAADEAIDEALAALEAIERGNA
;
A
#
# COMPACT_ATOMS: atom_id res chain seq x y z
N MET A 1 -18.50 -9.00 11.78
CA MET A 1 -19.19 -9.13 10.49
C MET A 1 -18.33 -10.03 9.62
N THR A 2 -18.78 -11.24 9.32
CA THR A 2 -18.11 -12.14 8.37
C THR A 2 -18.35 -11.63 6.97
N SER A 3 -17.27 -11.48 6.20
CA SER A 3 -17.29 -10.95 4.86
C SER A 3 -17.54 -12.07 3.86
N ALA A 4 -18.24 -11.81 2.75
CA ALA A 4 -18.55 -12.83 1.72
C ALA A 4 -17.31 -13.53 1.11
N TYR A 5 -16.13 -12.94 1.31
CA TYR A 5 -14.84 -13.51 0.88
C TYR A 5 -14.25 -14.53 1.86
N ASP A 6 -14.73 -14.57 3.10
CA ASP A 6 -14.20 -15.47 4.14
C ASP A 6 -14.64 -16.93 3.89
N ASP A 7 -15.69 -17.13 3.09
CA ASP A 7 -16.21 -18.44 2.67
C ASP A 7 -15.35 -19.11 1.58
N ILE A 8 -14.42 -18.39 0.95
CA ILE A 8 -13.55 -18.93 -0.09
C ILE A 8 -12.39 -19.69 0.56
N ALA A 9 -12.49 -21.02 0.62
CA ALA A 9 -11.50 -21.88 1.27
C ALA A 9 -10.07 -21.75 0.69
N ASP A 10 -9.94 -21.54 -0.62
CA ASP A 10 -8.63 -21.35 -1.28
C ASP A 10 -8.09 -19.92 -1.06
N PRO A 11 -6.94 -19.75 -0.36
CA PRO A 11 -6.33 -18.44 -0.12
C PRO A 11 -5.98 -17.68 -1.40
N ARG A 12 -5.59 -18.39 -2.48
CA ARG A 12 -5.24 -17.77 -3.76
C ARG A 12 -6.49 -17.25 -4.47
N ALA A 13 -7.55 -18.05 -4.53
CA ALA A 13 -8.83 -17.62 -5.09
C ALA A 13 -9.46 -16.47 -4.28
N ARG A 14 -9.31 -16.49 -2.96
CA ARG A 14 -9.73 -15.39 -2.07
C ARG A 14 -8.95 -14.11 -2.37
N ALA A 15 -7.64 -14.23 -2.55
CA ALA A 15 -6.79 -13.12 -2.92
C ALA A 15 -7.19 -12.52 -4.27
N GLU A 16 -7.39 -13.38 -5.26
CA GLU A 16 -7.82 -12.99 -6.59
C GLU A 16 -9.16 -12.24 -6.56
N ALA A 17 -10.10 -12.68 -5.72
CA ALA A 17 -11.40 -12.02 -5.54
C ALA A 17 -11.31 -10.63 -4.88
N ILE A 18 -10.28 -10.37 -4.06
CA ILE A 18 -10.08 -9.09 -3.35
C ILE A 18 -9.30 -8.10 -4.20
N VAL A 19 -8.15 -8.50 -4.75
CA VAL A 19 -7.21 -7.58 -5.43
C VAL A 19 -7.26 -7.66 -6.96
N GLY A 20 -7.96 -8.65 -7.51
CA GLY A 20 -8.04 -8.91 -8.94
C GLY A 20 -6.83 -9.68 -9.49
N GLN A 21 -7.08 -10.54 -10.49
CA GLN A 21 -6.11 -11.47 -11.06
C GLN A 21 -4.81 -10.82 -11.56
N ALA A 22 -4.91 -9.72 -12.30
CA ALA A 22 -3.75 -9.04 -12.89
C ALA A 22 -2.85 -8.38 -11.84
N ARG A 23 -3.41 -8.04 -10.68
CA ARG A 23 -2.66 -7.44 -9.56
C ARG A 23 -2.04 -8.52 -8.70
N LEU A 24 -2.78 -9.58 -8.41
CA LEU A 24 -2.28 -10.79 -7.75
C LEU A 24 -1.04 -11.35 -8.47
N LYS A 25 -1.11 -11.50 -9.79
CA LYS A 25 0.02 -12.02 -10.58
C LYS A 25 1.28 -11.16 -10.49
N ARG A 26 1.14 -9.83 -10.41
CA ARG A 26 2.29 -8.92 -10.22
C ARG A 26 2.89 -9.05 -8.82
N MET A 27 2.04 -9.24 -7.81
CA MET A 27 2.48 -9.48 -6.42
C MET A 27 3.22 -10.82 -6.32
N GLU A 28 2.69 -11.88 -6.93
CA GLU A 28 3.36 -13.19 -7.00
C GLU A 28 4.70 -13.12 -7.73
N GLN A 29 4.78 -12.39 -8.84
CA GLN A 29 6.03 -12.17 -9.60
C GLN A 29 7.07 -11.37 -8.81
N ALA A 30 6.64 -10.54 -7.86
CA ALA A 30 7.51 -9.80 -6.95
C ALA A 30 7.92 -10.63 -5.71
N GLY A 31 7.53 -11.91 -5.63
CA GLY A 31 7.85 -12.79 -4.49
C GLY A 31 6.94 -12.62 -3.27
N LEU A 32 5.85 -11.85 -3.39
CA LEU A 32 4.86 -11.67 -2.33
C LEU A 32 3.89 -12.87 -2.33
N MET A 33 4.23 -13.92 -1.58
CA MET A 33 3.39 -15.10 -1.45
C MET A 33 2.16 -14.74 -0.59
N VAL A 34 0.98 -14.80 -1.19
CA VAL A 34 -0.28 -14.43 -0.55
C VAL A 34 -0.79 -15.57 0.32
N VAL A 35 -0.86 -15.34 1.63
CA VAL A 35 -1.30 -16.37 2.59
C VAL A 35 -2.52 -15.93 3.42
N ASP A 36 -2.85 -14.63 3.50
CA ASP A 36 -3.97 -14.14 4.32
C ASP A 36 -4.52 -12.81 3.77
N ARG A 37 -5.82 -12.57 3.90
CA ARG A 37 -6.50 -11.30 3.56
C ARG A 37 -5.86 -10.09 4.24
N SER A 38 -5.49 -10.22 5.50
CA SER A 38 -4.81 -9.18 6.28
C SER A 38 -3.46 -8.82 5.66
N ARG A 39 -2.76 -9.83 5.12
CA ARG A 39 -1.48 -9.66 4.41
C ARG A 39 -1.68 -8.95 3.07
N LEU A 40 -2.75 -9.26 2.34
CA LEU A 40 -3.10 -8.55 1.10
C LEU A 40 -3.47 -7.09 1.35
N GLU A 41 -4.29 -6.83 2.36
CA GLU A 41 -4.70 -5.46 2.71
C GLU A 41 -3.48 -4.62 3.10
N ALA A 42 -2.54 -5.19 3.88
CA ALA A 42 -1.30 -4.53 4.24
C ALA A 42 -0.37 -4.32 3.02
N LEU A 43 -0.22 -5.31 2.14
CA LEU A 43 0.55 -5.16 0.90
C LEU A 43 -0.05 -4.15 -0.07
N GLU A 44 -1.39 -4.06 -0.15
CA GLU A 44 -2.05 -3.06 -0.96
C GLU A 44 -1.83 -1.64 -0.40
N ARG A 45 -1.88 -1.47 0.92
CA ARG A 45 -1.53 -0.20 1.57
C ARG A 45 -0.09 0.19 1.26
N LEU A 46 0.85 -0.72 1.48
CA LEU A 46 2.27 -0.52 1.17
C LEU A 46 2.49 -0.09 -0.29
N TYR A 47 1.89 -0.81 -1.24
CA TYR A 47 1.99 -0.48 -2.66
C TYR A 47 1.44 0.92 -2.99
N ARG A 48 0.31 1.31 -2.39
CA ARG A 48 -0.29 2.64 -2.62
C ARG A 48 0.60 3.74 -2.06
N SER A 49 1.15 3.57 -0.86
CA SER A 49 2.04 4.55 -0.24
C SER A 49 3.35 4.71 -1.02
N ILE A 50 3.98 3.62 -1.46
CA ILE A 50 5.17 3.66 -2.32
C ILE A 50 4.87 4.37 -3.64
N LYS A 51 3.75 4.03 -4.30
CA LYS A 51 3.36 4.69 -5.56
C LYS A 51 3.12 6.19 -5.37
N HIS A 52 2.48 6.58 -4.27
CA HIS A 52 2.24 7.99 -3.95
C HIS A 52 3.54 8.76 -3.71
N ARG A 53 4.46 8.16 -2.94
CA ARG A 53 5.80 8.71 -2.72
C ARG A 53 6.58 8.85 -4.03
N ASP A 54 6.55 7.83 -4.88
CA ASP A 54 7.21 7.86 -6.20
C ASP A 54 6.59 8.93 -7.11
N GLU A 55 5.27 9.17 -7.04
CA GLU A 55 4.61 10.26 -7.79
C GLU A 55 5.05 11.65 -7.31
N LEU A 56 5.25 11.81 -6.00
CA LEU A 56 5.81 13.03 -5.39
C LEU A 56 7.30 13.20 -5.74
N ALA A 57 8.07 12.11 -5.84
CA ALA A 57 9.50 12.14 -6.12
C ALA A 57 9.84 12.27 -7.63
N LEU A 58 9.09 11.60 -8.52
CA LEU A 58 9.28 11.62 -9.98
C LEU A 58 8.33 12.62 -10.66
N ARG A 59 8.75 13.89 -10.70
CA ARG A 59 8.36 14.92 -11.69
C ARG A 59 6.87 15.33 -11.78
N THR A 60 5.94 14.66 -11.15
CA THR A 60 4.54 15.10 -10.99
C THR A 60 4.35 15.67 -9.59
N LEU A 61 5.12 16.71 -9.25
CA LEU A 61 4.84 17.48 -8.06
C LEU A 61 3.43 18.08 -8.18
N PRO A 62 2.62 18.02 -7.12
CA PRO A 62 1.30 18.63 -7.14
C PRO A 62 1.43 20.11 -7.50
N GLU A 63 0.55 20.62 -8.36
CA GLU A 63 0.60 22.03 -8.75
C GLU A 63 0.52 22.95 -7.53
N ARG A 64 1.18 24.11 -7.62
CA ARG A 64 1.06 25.17 -6.63
C ARG A 64 -0.38 25.63 -6.54
N ARG A 65 -0.89 25.81 -5.33
CA ARG A 65 -2.22 26.37 -5.11
C ARG A 65 -2.19 27.88 -5.35
N ASP A 66 -3.33 28.46 -5.74
CA ASP A 66 -3.43 29.90 -5.92
C ASP A 66 -3.12 30.63 -4.61
N GLY A 67 -2.15 31.56 -4.66
CA GLY A 67 -1.67 32.32 -3.49
C GLY A 67 -0.62 31.61 -2.63
N GLU A 68 -0.27 30.35 -2.91
CA GLU A 68 0.76 29.59 -2.20
C GLU A 68 2.16 30.08 -2.61
N THR A 69 3.02 30.39 -1.64
CA THR A 69 4.44 30.71 -1.89
C THR A 69 5.23 29.44 -2.24
N GLU A 70 6.42 29.60 -2.83
CA GLU A 70 7.27 28.47 -3.19
C GLU A 70 7.73 27.68 -1.96
N ALA A 71 8.00 28.38 -0.86
CA ALA A 71 8.37 27.77 0.41
C ALA A 71 7.23 26.96 1.03
N GLU A 72 5.99 27.49 1.02
CA GLU A 72 4.81 26.79 1.50
C GLU A 72 4.51 25.55 0.64
N TRP A 73 4.69 25.66 -0.67
CA TRP A 73 4.54 24.54 -1.60
C TRP A 73 5.54 23.42 -1.33
N HIS A 74 6.82 23.75 -1.18
CA HIS A 74 7.87 22.77 -0.85
C HIS A 74 7.66 22.15 0.53
N ALA A 75 7.26 22.94 1.53
CA ALA A 75 6.95 22.43 2.87
C ALA A 75 5.81 21.42 2.82
N ARG A 76 4.71 21.74 2.12
CA ARG A 76 3.59 20.82 1.93
C ARG A 76 4.01 19.52 1.23
N ILE A 77 4.81 19.60 0.17
CA ILE A 77 5.31 18.41 -0.52
C ILE A 77 6.17 17.56 0.43
N SER A 78 7.02 18.19 1.23
CA SER A 78 7.84 17.49 2.23
C SER A 78 6.96 16.76 3.24
N ASP A 79 5.94 17.44 3.79
CA ASP A 79 5.00 16.85 4.74
C ASP A 79 4.22 15.67 4.12
N GLU A 80 3.82 15.79 2.85
CA GLU A 80 3.13 14.70 2.11
C GLU A 80 4.06 13.49 1.89
N ILE A 81 5.36 13.72 1.63
CA ILE A 81 6.36 12.64 1.52
C ILE A 81 6.59 11.97 2.88
N ASP A 82 6.76 12.75 3.94
CA ASP A 82 6.98 12.22 5.29
C ASP A 82 5.79 11.37 5.76
N ALA A 83 4.55 11.83 5.47
CA ALA A 83 3.35 11.05 5.76
C ALA A 83 3.25 9.76 4.93
N ALA A 84 3.72 9.77 3.68
CA ALA A 84 3.77 8.57 2.85
C ALA A 84 4.80 7.56 3.39
N ASP A 85 5.96 8.04 3.86
CA ASP A 85 7.00 7.22 4.48
C ASP A 85 6.52 6.61 5.81
N GLU A 86 5.83 7.38 6.66
CA GLU A 86 5.20 6.85 7.88
C GLU A 86 4.17 5.74 7.57
N ALA A 87 3.32 5.95 6.57
CA ALA A 87 2.34 4.94 6.15
C ALA A 87 2.99 3.66 5.57
N ILE A 88 4.18 3.77 4.96
CA ILE A 88 4.98 2.63 4.52
C ILE A 88 5.46 1.83 5.74
N ASP A 89 6.03 2.51 6.73
CA ASP A 89 6.55 1.88 7.95
C ASP A 89 5.45 1.17 8.75
N GLU A 90 4.27 1.79 8.89
CA GLU A 90 3.12 1.15 9.53
C GLU A 90 2.67 -0.12 8.79
N ALA A 91 2.63 -0.08 7.45
CA ALA A 91 2.26 -1.24 6.65
C ALA A 91 3.30 -2.38 6.77
N LEU A 92 4.59 -2.04 6.83
CA LEU A 92 5.66 -3.01 7.07
C LEU A 92 5.57 -3.62 8.47
N ALA A 93 5.35 -2.81 9.50
CA ALA A 93 5.19 -3.29 10.88
C ALA A 93 3.99 -4.25 11.02
N ALA A 94 2.88 -3.95 10.33
CA ALA A 94 1.72 -4.84 10.28
C ALA A 94 2.04 -6.18 9.60
N LEU A 95 2.82 -6.17 8.51
CA LEU A 95 3.27 -7.38 7.83
C LEU A 95 4.20 -8.22 8.72
N GLU A 96 5.15 -7.60 9.40
CA GLU A 96 6.04 -8.29 10.34
C GLU A 96 5.27 -8.91 11.52
N ALA A 97 4.26 -8.22 12.06
CA ALA A 97 3.44 -8.75 13.14
C ALA A 97 2.65 -10.00 12.70
N ILE A 98 2.11 -9.99 11.48
CA ILE A 98 1.44 -11.16 10.88
C ILE A 98 2.43 -12.32 10.71
N GLU A 99 3.67 -12.05 10.31
CA GLU A 99 4.71 -13.07 10.15
C GLU A 99 5.15 -13.68 11.49
N ARG A 100 5.30 -12.87 12.54
CA ARG A 100 5.64 -13.35 13.90
C ARG A 100 4.50 -14.14 14.56
N GLY A 101 3.24 -13.83 14.23
CA GLY A 101 2.06 -14.51 14.78
C GLY A 101 1.72 -15.85 14.10
N ASN A 102 2.31 -16.13 12.94
CA ASN A 102 2.15 -17.39 12.19
C ASN A 102 3.36 -18.34 12.34
N ALA A 103 4.33 -18.01 13.20
CA ALA A 103 5.53 -18.80 13.50
C ALA A 103 5.32 -19.78 14.66
#